data_AF-A0A3G7HQ46-F1
#
_entry.id   AF-A0A3G7HQ46-F1
#
_cell.length_a   1.000
_cell.length_b   1.000
_cell.length_c   1.000
_cell.angle_alpha   90.00
_cell.angle_beta   90.00
_cell.angle_gamma   90.00
#
_symmetry.space_group_name_H-M   'P 1'
#
loop_
_entity.id
_entity.type
_entity.pdbx_description
1 polymer ?
#
loop_
_entity_poly.entity_id
_entity_poly.type
_entity_poly.pdbx_seq_one_letter_code
_entity_poly.pdbx_strand_id
1 'polypeptide(L)'
;EALQTEVQPLNTHASREDSQLKLSIWQRRRHHLEQRSALIQGIRGFWAKAFVNHPQMSALISKHDESMLRHMTNLKVEEHKFPRECRKILLFFGKNSYFRNEVVTKEYVLGLAGYTASHSSPIQWYPRYRQEAYRRRHDNSSLNFFNWFCDHRFAGSSRIAEIIIEDLWRNPLPYFKMEEAPGESTERERGICTILRRL
;
A
#
# COMPACT_ATOMS: atom_id res chain seq x y z
N GLU A 1 5.25 27.36 -35.40
CA GLU A 1 4.71 26.10 -35.97
C GLU A 1 5.80 25.17 -36.51
N ALA A 2 6.68 25.60 -37.43
CA ALA A 2 7.75 24.75 -37.98
C ALA A 2 8.65 24.09 -36.91
N LEU A 3 9.10 24.85 -35.90
CA LEU A 3 9.89 24.32 -34.77
C LEU A 3 9.14 23.26 -33.96
N GLN A 4 7.82 23.36 -33.83
CA GLN A 4 7.03 22.38 -33.07
C GLN A 4 7.00 21.03 -33.80
N THR A 5 6.90 21.06 -35.13
CA THR A 5 6.93 19.86 -35.98
C THR A 5 8.28 19.15 -35.90
N GLU A 6 9.39 19.89 -35.78
CA GLU A 6 10.74 19.34 -35.67
C GLU A 6 11.01 18.69 -34.29
N VAL A 7 10.39 19.22 -33.22
CA VAL A 7 10.55 18.68 -31.86
C VAL A 7 9.67 17.45 -31.59
N GLN A 8 8.52 17.30 -32.28
CA GLN A 8 7.66 16.12 -32.13
C GLN A 8 8.39 14.76 -32.27
N PRO A 9 9.19 14.49 -33.32
CA PRO A 9 9.88 13.21 -33.45
C PRO A 9 10.85 12.96 -32.28
N LEU A 10 11.57 13.98 -31.82
CA LEU A 10 12.45 13.89 -30.66
C LEU A 10 11.68 13.51 -29.39
N ASN A 11 10.53 14.16 -29.14
CA ASN A 11 9.66 13.84 -28.01
C ASN A 11 9.12 12.40 -28.09
N THR A 12 8.71 11.95 -29.29
CA THR A 12 8.23 10.58 -29.47
C THR A 12 9.33 9.54 -29.25
N HIS A 13 10.56 9.84 -29.68
CA HIS A 13 11.72 8.98 -29.45
C HIS A 13 12.04 8.88 -27.96
N ALA A 14 12.19 10.02 -27.28
CA ALA A 14 12.45 10.08 -25.84
C ALA A 14 11.37 9.35 -25.02
N SER A 15 10.10 9.51 -25.39
CA SER A 15 8.98 8.81 -24.74
C SER A 15 9.05 7.28 -24.92
N ARG A 16 9.50 6.81 -26.09
CA ARG A 16 9.70 5.38 -26.37
C ARG A 16 10.86 4.81 -25.54
N GLU A 17 11.99 5.51 -25.50
CA GLU A 17 13.15 5.10 -24.71
C GLU A 17 12.84 5.05 -23.21
N ASP A 18 12.18 6.08 -22.66
CA ASP A 18 11.72 6.09 -21.27
C ASP A 18 10.78 4.91 -20.98
N SER A 19 9.87 4.61 -21.91
CA SER A 19 8.94 3.49 -21.78
C SER A 19 9.67 2.14 -21.75
N GLN A 20 10.66 1.95 -22.62
CA GLN A 20 11.50 0.74 -22.68
C GLN A 20 12.35 0.59 -21.41
N LEU A 21 12.99 1.68 -20.97
CA LEU A 21 13.81 1.69 -19.77
C LEU A 21 12.96 1.33 -18.54
N LYS A 22 11.82 1.99 -18.35
CA LYS A 22 10.88 1.70 -17.25
C LYS A 22 10.41 0.25 -17.27
N LEU A 23 10.08 -0.30 -18.44
CA LEU A 23 9.68 -1.70 -18.57
C LEU A 23 10.81 -2.64 -18.16
N SER A 24 12.04 -2.39 -18.61
CA SER A 24 13.20 -3.22 -18.25
C SER A 24 13.49 -3.19 -16.74
N ILE A 25 13.38 -2.02 -16.11
CA ILE A 25 13.54 -1.85 -14.65
C ILE A 25 12.44 -2.61 -13.92
N TRP A 26 11.19 -2.49 -14.36
CA TRP A 26 10.07 -3.20 -13.77
C TRP A 26 10.26 -4.73 -13.84
N GLN A 27 10.67 -5.26 -15.00
CA GLN A 27 10.93 -6.69 -15.17
C GLN A 27 12.01 -7.19 -14.23
N ARG A 28 13.13 -6.45 -14.11
CA ARG A 28 14.21 -6.79 -13.17
C ARG A 28 13.74 -6.75 -11.72
N ARG A 29 12.97 -5.73 -11.34
CA ARG A 29 12.45 -5.58 -9.97
C ARG A 29 11.40 -6.63 -9.62
N ARG A 30 10.59 -7.08 -10.58
CA ARG A 30 9.46 -7.99 -10.33
C ARG A 30 9.89 -9.24 -9.58
N HIS A 31 10.95 -9.90 -10.04
CA HIS A 31 11.46 -11.11 -9.40
C HIS A 31 11.85 -10.88 -7.93
N HIS A 32 12.58 -9.80 -7.65
CA HIS A 32 12.97 -9.44 -6.28
C HIS A 32 11.76 -9.06 -5.41
N LEU A 33 10.78 -8.37 -5.96
CA LEU A 33 9.55 -8.01 -5.23
C LEU A 33 8.69 -9.24 -4.91
N GLU A 34 8.64 -10.22 -5.81
CA GLU A 34 7.98 -11.52 -5.58
C GLU A 34 8.68 -12.32 -4.49
N GLN A 35 10.01 -12.42 -4.54
CA GLN A 35 10.81 -13.06 -3.47
C GLN A 35 10.62 -12.37 -2.13
N ARG A 36 10.70 -11.04 -2.09
CA ARG A 36 10.46 -10.23 -0.89
C ARG A 36 9.06 -10.48 -0.32
N SER A 37 8.05 -10.54 -1.20
CA SER A 37 6.66 -10.83 -0.82
C SER A 37 6.51 -12.23 -0.21
N ALA A 38 7.14 -13.25 -0.79
CA ALA A 38 7.12 -14.61 -0.26
C ALA A 38 7.77 -14.71 1.13
N LEU A 39 8.89 -14.02 1.35
CA LEU A 39 9.56 -13.95 2.65
C LEU A 39 8.71 -13.21 3.69
N ILE A 40 8.14 -12.05 3.33
CA ILE A 40 7.30 -11.24 4.23
C ILE A 40 6.03 -11.99 4.64
N GLN A 41 5.40 -12.76 3.75
CA GLN A 41 4.22 -13.56 4.08
C GLN A 41 4.47 -14.57 5.21
N GLY A 42 5.72 -15.00 5.40
CA GLY A 42 6.13 -15.85 6.53
C GLY A 42 6.19 -15.13 7.88
N ILE A 43 6.15 -13.79 7.90
CA ILE A 43 6.23 -12.96 9.10
C ILE A 43 4.84 -12.40 9.44
N ARG A 44 4.16 -13.02 10.42
CA ARG A 44 2.85 -12.55 10.89
C ARG A 44 2.93 -11.12 11.41
N GLY A 45 1.97 -10.28 11.02
CA GLY A 45 1.87 -8.90 11.48
C GLY A 45 2.93 -7.96 10.90
N PHE A 46 3.74 -8.40 9.93
CA PHE A 46 4.80 -7.57 9.33
C PHE A 46 4.27 -6.23 8.83
N TRP A 47 3.23 -6.26 7.98
CA TRP A 47 2.66 -5.05 7.42
C TRP A 47 1.95 -4.19 8.47
N ALA A 48 1.26 -4.80 9.43
CA ALA A 48 0.65 -4.06 10.53
C ALA A 48 1.71 -3.23 11.29
N LYS A 49 2.83 -3.86 11.67
CA LYS A 49 3.94 -3.18 12.34
C LYS A 49 4.56 -2.09 11.47
N ALA A 50 4.82 -2.39 10.19
CA ALA A 50 5.40 -1.39 9.27
C ALA A 50 4.49 -0.16 9.10
N PHE A 51 3.17 -0.35 9.01
CA PHE A 51 2.21 0.75 8.91
C PHE A 51 2.14 1.58 10.20
N VAL A 52 2.07 0.93 11.37
CA VAL A 52 1.99 1.62 12.67
C VAL A 52 3.29 2.34 13.02
N ASN A 53 4.44 1.84 12.57
CA ASN A 53 5.73 2.49 12.82
C ASN A 53 6.06 3.62 11.83
N HIS A 54 5.30 3.76 10.74
CA HIS A 54 5.52 4.86 9.80
C HIS A 54 4.97 6.18 10.38
N PRO A 55 5.80 7.24 10.52
CA PRO A 55 5.46 8.44 11.30
C PRO A 55 4.15 9.12 10.93
N GLN A 56 3.80 9.15 9.64
CA GLN A 56 2.55 9.79 9.18
C GLN A 56 1.36 8.83 9.14
N MET A 57 1.59 7.51 9.11
CA MET A 57 0.52 6.52 9.02
C MET A 57 0.01 6.15 10.40
N SER A 58 0.90 6.13 11.40
CA SER A 58 0.57 5.92 12.81
C SER A 58 -0.53 6.88 13.29
N ALA A 59 -0.47 8.14 12.87
CA ALA A 59 -1.45 9.17 13.16
C ALA A 59 -2.83 8.95 12.52
N LEU A 60 -2.98 7.98 11.61
CA LEU A 60 -4.23 7.67 10.90
C LEU A 60 -4.83 6.32 11.31
N ILE A 61 -4.08 5.51 12.05
CA ILE A 61 -4.42 4.13 12.40
C ILE A 61 -4.86 4.09 13.87
N SER A 62 -6.13 3.76 14.11
CA SER A 62 -6.60 3.45 15.46
C SER A 62 -6.16 2.05 15.90
N LYS A 63 -6.23 1.76 17.22
CA LYS A 63 -6.01 0.39 17.75
C LYS A 63 -6.94 -0.66 17.11
N HIS A 64 -8.16 -0.23 16.75
CA HIS A 64 -9.11 -1.08 16.05
C HIS A 64 -8.65 -1.37 14.60
N ASP A 65 -8.16 -0.35 13.89
CA ASP A 65 -7.59 -0.53 12.55
C ASP A 65 -6.34 -1.41 12.57
N GLU A 66 -5.45 -1.22 13.55
CA GLU A 66 -4.29 -2.08 13.75
C GLU A 66 -4.71 -3.55 13.93
N SER A 67 -5.75 -3.81 14.73
CA SER A 67 -6.27 -5.17 14.95
C SER A 67 -6.72 -5.83 13.65
N MET A 68 -7.32 -5.07 12.73
CA MET A 68 -7.66 -5.55 11.39
C MET A 68 -6.41 -5.72 10.51
N LEU A 69 -5.47 -4.77 10.55
CA LEU A 69 -4.21 -4.83 9.79
C LEU A 69 -3.32 -6.00 10.22
N ARG A 70 -3.41 -6.50 11.46
CA ARG A 70 -2.69 -7.70 11.91
C ARG A 70 -3.02 -8.95 11.08
N HIS A 71 -4.16 -8.97 10.41
CA HIS A 71 -4.56 -10.04 9.48
C HIS A 71 -4.04 -9.82 8.05
N MET A 72 -3.38 -8.69 7.77
CA MET A 72 -2.79 -8.41 6.47
C MET A 72 -1.59 -9.34 6.24
N THR A 73 -1.65 -10.11 5.16
CA THR A 73 -0.62 -11.07 4.77
C THR A 73 0.34 -10.50 3.74
N ASN A 74 -0.12 -9.53 2.93
CA ASN A 74 0.68 -8.98 1.86
C ASN A 74 0.22 -7.58 1.44
N LEU A 75 1.15 -6.78 0.95
CA LEU A 75 0.90 -5.55 0.21
C LEU A 75 1.39 -5.77 -1.22
N LYS A 76 0.68 -5.29 -2.23
CA LYS A 76 1.22 -5.15 -3.58
C LYS A 76 0.77 -3.83 -4.18
N VAL A 77 1.61 -3.28 -5.07
CA VAL A 77 1.25 -2.16 -5.92
C VAL A 77 1.43 -2.60 -7.36
N GLU A 78 0.35 -2.52 -8.14
CA GLU A 78 0.34 -2.78 -9.57
C GLU A 78 0.34 -1.45 -10.34
N GLU A 79 1.08 -1.42 -11.44
CA GLU A 79 1.22 -0.24 -12.30
C GLU A 79 0.59 -0.54 -13.67
N HIS A 80 -0.37 0.28 -14.08
CA HIS A 80 -0.98 0.21 -15.41
C HIS A 80 -0.74 1.55 -16.12
N LYS A 81 -0.35 1.51 -17.40
CA LYS A 81 -0.03 2.73 -18.17
C LYS A 81 -1.07 3.09 -19.22
N PHE A 82 -1.93 2.15 -19.60
CA PHE A 82 -2.92 2.34 -20.66
C PHE A 82 -4.33 2.03 -20.14
N PRO A 83 -5.35 2.87 -20.45
CA PRO A 83 -5.30 4.12 -21.22
C PRO A 83 -4.80 5.34 -20.44
N ARG A 84 -4.60 5.23 -19.12
CA ARG A 84 -4.04 6.28 -18.24
C ARG A 84 -3.05 5.65 -17.28
N GLU A 85 -2.08 6.44 -16.79
CA GLU A 85 -1.17 5.97 -15.75
C GLU A 85 -1.92 5.82 -14.43
N CYS A 86 -2.12 4.57 -14.04
CA CYS A 86 -2.84 4.15 -12.85
C CYS A 86 -1.92 3.32 -11.94
N ARG A 87 -2.14 3.47 -10.64
CA ARG A 87 -1.55 2.63 -9.59
C ARG A 87 -2.66 1.99 -8.80
N LYS A 88 -2.61 0.67 -8.67
CA LYS A 88 -3.55 -0.13 -7.89
C LYS A 88 -2.84 -0.67 -6.66
N ILE A 89 -3.30 -0.26 -5.50
CA ILE A 89 -2.85 -0.74 -4.20
C ILE A 89 -3.72 -1.94 -3.83
N LEU A 90 -3.10 -3.07 -3.47
CA LEU A 90 -3.76 -4.30 -3.07
C LEU A 90 -3.29 -4.70 -1.67
N LEU A 91 -4.22 -4.74 -0.72
CA LEU A 91 -4.01 -5.26 0.63
C LEU A 91 -4.62 -6.65 0.69
N PHE A 92 -3.78 -7.66 0.94
CA PHE A 92 -4.21 -9.05 1.08
C PHE A 92 -4.42 -9.37 2.55
N PHE A 93 -5.52 -10.03 2.86
CA PHE A 93 -5.90 -10.41 4.21
C PHE A 93 -6.09 -11.92 4.31
N GLY A 94 -5.58 -12.49 5.40
CA GLY A 94 -5.96 -13.83 5.81
C GLY A 94 -7.37 -13.86 6.40
N LYS A 95 -7.83 -15.08 6.74
CA LYS A 95 -9.08 -15.25 7.48
C LYS A 95 -9.06 -14.39 8.74
N ASN A 96 -10.09 -13.57 8.87
CA ASN A 96 -10.27 -12.67 9.98
C ASN A 96 -11.75 -12.58 10.35
N SER A 97 -12.01 -11.93 11.47
CA SER A 97 -13.32 -11.95 12.09
C SER A 97 -14.17 -10.72 11.73
N TYR A 98 -13.61 -9.75 10.97
CA TYR A 98 -14.15 -8.41 10.72
C TYR A 98 -14.87 -8.30 9.37
N PHE A 99 -14.24 -8.78 8.30
CA PHE A 99 -14.76 -8.72 6.94
C PHE A 99 -14.37 -9.95 6.12
N ARG A 100 -15.04 -10.15 4.97
CA ARG A 100 -14.87 -11.32 4.09
C ARG A 100 -13.78 -11.17 3.03
N ASN A 101 -13.35 -9.93 2.73
CA ASN A 101 -12.38 -9.68 1.68
C ASN A 101 -11.06 -10.42 1.95
N GLU A 102 -10.62 -11.20 0.97
CA GLU A 102 -9.25 -11.70 0.91
C GLU A 102 -8.31 -10.63 0.32
N VAL A 103 -8.86 -9.73 -0.51
CA VAL A 103 -8.14 -8.58 -1.08
C VAL A 103 -9.03 -7.35 -1.02
N VAL A 104 -8.48 -6.24 -0.50
CA VAL A 104 -9.07 -4.90 -0.59
C VAL A 104 -8.18 -4.06 -1.49
N THR A 105 -8.77 -3.43 -2.50
CA THR A 105 -8.04 -2.66 -3.52
C THR A 105 -8.43 -1.20 -3.52
N LYS A 106 -7.46 -0.33 -3.80
CA LYS A 106 -7.72 1.07 -4.12
C LYS A 106 -6.85 1.53 -5.30
N GLU A 107 -7.48 2.19 -6.25
CA GLU A 107 -6.88 2.62 -7.50
C GLU A 107 -6.76 4.14 -7.55
N TYR A 108 -5.66 4.58 -8.12
CA TYR A 108 -5.32 5.98 -8.28
C TYR A 108 -4.87 6.23 -9.71
N VAL A 109 -5.27 7.36 -10.27
CA VAL A 109 -4.71 7.90 -11.51
C VAL A 109 -3.65 8.92 -11.13
N LEU A 110 -2.47 8.82 -11.74
CA LEU A 110 -1.41 9.80 -11.58
C LEU A 110 -1.66 10.98 -12.52
N GLY A 111 -1.78 12.18 -11.94
CA GLY A 111 -1.89 13.44 -12.67
C GLY A 111 -0.83 14.45 -12.23
N LEU A 112 -0.87 15.66 -12.80
CA LEU A 112 0.07 16.74 -12.48
C LEU A 112 0.01 17.16 -11.00
N ALA A 113 -1.17 17.07 -10.39
CA ALA A 113 -1.39 17.42 -8.98
C ALA A 113 -1.16 16.24 -8.02
N GLY A 114 -0.62 15.10 -8.49
CA GLY A 114 -0.40 13.90 -7.69
C GLY A 114 -1.43 12.80 -7.92
N TYR A 115 -1.69 11.99 -6.89
CA TYR A 115 -2.54 10.80 -6.97
C TYR A 115 -4.01 11.15 -6.73
N THR A 116 -4.86 10.91 -7.73
CA THR A 116 -6.32 11.07 -7.60
C THR A 116 -6.99 9.71 -7.52
N ALA A 117 -7.76 9.47 -6.45
CA ALA A 117 -8.47 8.21 -6.26
C ALA A 117 -9.53 8.02 -7.36
N SER A 118 -9.53 6.85 -8.02
CA SER A 118 -10.45 6.53 -9.11
C SER A 118 -11.45 5.44 -8.76
N HIS A 119 -11.01 4.41 -8.04
CA HIS A 119 -11.85 3.26 -7.70
C HIS A 119 -11.39 2.62 -6.39
N SER A 120 -12.32 2.02 -5.65
CA SER A 120 -11.99 1.21 -4.48
C SER A 120 -12.96 0.04 -4.34
N SER A 121 -12.45 -1.11 -3.92
CA SER A 121 -13.30 -2.25 -3.60
C SER A 121 -14.07 -1.99 -2.30
N PRO A 122 -15.38 -2.27 -2.23
CA PRO A 122 -16.11 -2.15 -0.99
C PRO A 122 -15.63 -3.20 0.02
N ILE A 123 -15.46 -2.79 1.27
CA ILE A 123 -15.19 -3.72 2.38
C ILE A 123 -16.49 -4.45 2.74
N GLN A 124 -16.45 -5.77 2.67
CA GLN A 124 -17.54 -6.70 2.92
C GLN A 124 -17.59 -7.09 4.41
N TRP A 125 -18.01 -6.15 5.24
CA TRP A 125 -18.14 -6.32 6.69
C TRP A 125 -19.08 -7.47 7.07
N TYR A 126 -18.69 -8.27 8.08
CA TYR A 126 -19.61 -9.23 8.70
C TYR A 126 -20.76 -8.51 9.40
N PRO A 127 -21.94 -9.15 9.55
CA PRO A 127 -23.14 -8.52 10.12
C PRO A 127 -22.89 -7.79 11.45
N ARG A 128 -22.12 -8.40 12.36
CA ARG A 128 -21.80 -7.83 13.67
C ARG A 128 -20.98 -6.53 13.62
N TYR A 129 -20.20 -6.30 12.56
CA TYR A 129 -19.36 -5.11 12.40
C TYR A 129 -19.95 -4.08 11.44
N ARG A 130 -21.04 -4.41 10.72
CA ARG A 130 -21.63 -3.52 9.71
C ARG A 130 -22.11 -2.20 10.31
N GLN A 131 -22.75 -2.25 11.49
CA GLN A 131 -23.24 -1.05 12.16
C GLN A 131 -22.08 -0.17 12.68
N GLU A 132 -21.06 -0.78 13.27
CA GLU A 132 -19.85 -0.07 13.72
C GLU A 132 -19.13 0.58 12.54
N ALA A 133 -18.92 -0.15 11.45
CA ALA A 133 -18.31 0.39 10.24
C ALA A 133 -19.12 1.56 9.66
N TYR A 134 -20.45 1.48 9.66
CA TYR A 134 -21.31 2.60 9.25
C TYR A 134 -21.12 3.82 10.14
N ARG A 135 -21.14 3.65 11.47
CA ARG A 135 -20.93 4.78 12.41
C ARG A 135 -19.55 5.41 12.22
N ARG A 136 -18.50 4.59 12.11
CA ARG A 136 -17.12 5.05 11.90
C ARG A 136 -16.95 5.84 10.59
N ARG A 137 -17.73 5.52 9.54
CA ARG A 137 -17.71 6.28 8.27
C ARG A 137 -18.20 7.72 8.39
N HIS A 138 -19.05 8.00 9.37
CA HIS A 138 -19.64 9.33 9.58
C HIS A 138 -19.04 10.07 10.78
N ASP A 139 -18.09 9.46 11.47
CA ASP A 139 -17.37 10.07 12.58
C ASP A 139 -16.05 10.68 12.07
N ASN A 140 -16.05 12.01 11.92
CA ASN A 140 -14.88 12.78 11.51
C ASN A 140 -13.89 13.04 12.65
N SER A 141 -14.20 12.62 13.88
CA SER A 141 -13.35 12.86 15.06
C SER A 141 -12.39 11.72 15.39
N SER A 142 -12.63 10.52 14.85
CA SER A 142 -11.82 9.33 15.14
C SER A 142 -10.86 8.94 14.01
N LEU A 143 -9.73 8.35 14.41
CA LEU A 143 -8.78 7.72 13.49
C LEU A 143 -9.43 6.49 12.85
N ASN A 144 -9.45 6.44 11.51
CA ASN A 144 -10.24 5.47 10.78
C ASN A 144 -9.60 5.10 9.43
N PHE A 145 -8.41 4.49 9.46
CA PHE A 145 -7.66 4.11 8.25
C PHE A 145 -8.54 3.40 7.19
N PHE A 146 -9.44 2.50 7.58
CA PHE A 146 -10.28 1.78 6.61
C PHE A 146 -11.36 2.64 5.93
N ASN A 147 -11.67 3.84 6.44
CA ASN A 147 -12.52 4.81 5.72
C ASN A 147 -11.86 5.35 4.46
N TRP A 148 -10.52 5.27 4.37
CA TRP A 148 -9.78 5.55 3.15
C TRP A 148 -10.35 4.76 1.95
N PHE A 149 -10.85 3.53 2.14
CA PHE A 149 -11.46 2.75 1.05
C PHE A 149 -12.90 3.16 0.70
N CYS A 150 -13.53 4.01 1.49
CA CYS A 150 -14.97 4.28 1.38
C CYS A 150 -15.28 5.62 0.69
N ASP A 151 -14.44 6.64 0.85
CA ASP A 151 -14.62 7.96 0.20
C ASP A 151 -13.36 8.37 -0.58
N HIS A 152 -13.52 8.65 -1.87
CA HIS A 152 -12.43 9.16 -2.71
C HIS A 152 -11.98 10.57 -2.30
N ARG A 153 -12.87 11.34 -1.65
CA ARG A 153 -12.62 12.69 -1.13
C ARG A 153 -12.02 12.68 0.28
N PHE A 154 -11.69 11.52 0.82
CA PHE A 154 -11.03 11.39 2.12
C PHE A 154 -9.81 12.33 2.18
N ALA A 155 -9.77 13.22 3.18
CA ALA A 155 -8.70 14.18 3.33
C ALA A 155 -7.36 13.45 3.51
N GLY A 156 -6.35 13.80 2.72
CA GLY A 156 -5.08 13.08 2.73
C GLY A 156 -5.09 11.75 1.97
N SER A 157 -6.14 11.44 1.20
CA SER A 157 -6.20 10.23 0.35
C SER A 157 -5.03 10.13 -0.63
N SER A 158 -4.61 11.23 -1.27
CA SER A 158 -3.38 11.28 -2.11
C SER A 158 -2.15 10.97 -1.27
N ARG A 159 -2.03 11.59 -0.09
CA ARG A 159 -0.87 11.42 0.78
C ARG A 159 -0.70 9.98 1.27
N ILE A 160 -1.80 9.31 1.62
CA ILE A 160 -1.78 7.88 1.97
C ILE A 160 -1.29 7.05 0.78
N ALA A 161 -1.76 7.34 -0.43
CA ALA A 161 -1.31 6.64 -1.64
C ALA A 161 0.18 6.84 -1.89
N GLU A 162 0.68 8.08 -1.78
CA GLU A 162 2.11 8.41 -1.90
C GLU A 162 2.94 7.62 -0.89
N ILE A 163 2.56 7.62 0.38
CA ILE A 163 3.30 6.87 1.42
C ILE A 163 3.32 5.38 1.10
N ILE A 164 2.18 4.81 0.71
CA ILE A 164 2.12 3.37 0.42
C ILE A 164 2.95 3.03 -0.82
N ILE A 165 2.83 3.80 -1.90
CA ILE A 165 3.44 3.49 -3.21
C ILE A 165 4.93 3.84 -3.23
N GLU A 166 5.29 5.02 -2.71
CA GLU A 166 6.62 5.61 -2.84
C GLU A 166 7.55 5.29 -1.66
N ASP A 167 7.02 4.83 -0.53
CA ASP A 167 7.80 4.57 0.68
C ASP A 167 7.62 3.14 1.21
N LEU A 168 6.47 2.84 1.85
CA LEU A 168 6.22 1.56 2.49
C LEU A 168 6.38 0.37 1.54
N TRP A 169 5.84 0.45 0.33
CA TRP A 169 6.01 -0.61 -0.67
C TRP A 169 7.44 -0.67 -1.21
N ARG A 170 8.16 0.43 -1.29
CA ARG A 170 9.54 0.42 -1.80
C ARG A 170 10.50 -0.21 -0.80
N ASN A 171 10.41 0.16 0.48
CA ASN A 171 11.27 -0.38 1.53
C ASN A 171 10.57 -0.42 2.90
N PRO A 172 9.86 -1.52 3.25
CA PRO A 172 9.16 -1.62 4.53
C PRO A 172 10.06 -1.96 5.73
N LEU A 173 11.30 -2.40 5.49
CA LEU A 173 12.18 -2.94 6.54
C LEU A 173 12.53 -1.94 7.65
N PRO A 174 12.85 -0.67 7.38
CA PRO A 174 13.16 0.29 8.43
C PRO A 174 12.02 0.42 9.45
N TYR A 175 10.78 0.46 8.96
CA TYR A 175 9.59 0.55 9.81
C TYR A 175 9.33 -0.74 10.58
N PHE A 176 9.55 -1.90 9.97
CA PHE A 176 9.40 -3.18 10.68
C PHE A 176 10.47 -3.39 11.77
N LYS A 177 11.72 -2.97 11.51
CA LYS A 177 12.85 -3.12 12.44
C LYS A 177 12.81 -2.16 13.62
N MET A 178 12.02 -1.09 13.53
CA MET A 178 11.81 -0.18 14.65
C MET A 178 11.22 -0.96 15.84
N GLU A 179 11.97 -1.03 16.94
CA GLU A 179 11.53 -1.70 18.17
C GLU A 179 10.61 -0.78 18.98
N GLU A 180 9.56 -1.36 19.55
CA GLU A 180 8.88 -0.74 20.69
C GLU A 180 9.77 -0.89 21.93
N ALA A 181 9.64 0.01 22.90
CA ALA A 181 10.44 0.05 24.12
C ALA A 181 10.61 -1.35 24.76
N PRO A 182 11.77 -1.65 25.39
CA PRO A 182 12.23 -3.01 25.58
C PRO A 182 11.30 -3.81 26.51
N GLY A 183 10.70 -4.87 25.97
CA GLY A 183 9.87 -5.83 26.68
C GLY A 183 9.92 -7.22 26.02
N GLU A 184 10.79 -8.07 26.58
CA GLU A 184 10.87 -9.53 26.43
C GLU A 184 11.06 -10.11 25.00
N SER A 185 12.33 -10.30 24.65
CA SER A 185 12.79 -11.07 23.49
C SER A 185 12.55 -12.57 23.68
N THR A 186 11.76 -13.19 22.79
CA THR A 186 11.48 -14.63 22.78
C THR A 186 12.10 -15.31 21.55
N GLU A 187 12.27 -16.63 21.57
CA GLU A 187 12.87 -17.44 20.48
C GLU A 187 12.30 -17.17 19.07
N ARG A 188 11.08 -16.62 18.97
CA ARG A 188 10.46 -16.13 17.73
C ARG A 188 11.34 -15.10 17.00
N GLU A 189 12.10 -14.28 17.73
CA GLU A 189 12.99 -13.28 17.16
C GLU A 189 14.16 -13.90 16.39
N ARG A 190 14.67 -15.08 16.76
CA ARG A 190 15.77 -15.74 16.02
C ARG A 190 15.32 -16.21 14.63
N GLY A 191 14.09 -16.74 14.53
CA GLY A 191 13.49 -17.13 13.26
C GLY A 191 13.23 -15.92 12.36
N ILE A 192 12.68 -14.84 12.93
CA ILE A 192 12.47 -13.57 12.23
C ILE A 192 13.81 -12.96 11.77
N CYS A 193 14.85 -12.97 12.62
CA CYS A 193 16.18 -12.44 12.29
C CYS A 193 16.79 -13.15 11.07
N THR A 194 16.57 -14.45 10.90
CA THR A 194 17.04 -15.20 9.72
C THR A 194 16.31 -14.77 8.44
N ILE A 195 15.00 -14.53 8.51
CA ILE A 195 14.22 -14.03 7.36
C ILE A 195 14.61 -12.58 7.04
N LEU A 196 14.80 -11.73 8.07
CA LEU A 196 15.21 -10.34 7.91
C LEU A 196 16.59 -10.15 7.28
N ARG A 197 17.49 -11.13 7.40
CA ARG A 197 18.80 -11.13 6.70
C ARG A 197 18.68 -11.41 5.20
N ARG A 198 17.55 -11.97 4.76
CA ARG A 198 17.26 -12.28 3.35
C ARG A 198 16.40 -11.21 2.67
N LEU A 199 15.90 -10.25 3.44
CA LEU A 199 15.13 -9.09 2.99
C LEU A 199 16.06 -7.88 2.84
#